data_AF-A0A346PUY5-F1
#
_entry.id   AF-A0A346PUY5-F1
#
_cell.length_a   1.000
_cell.length_b   1.000
_cell.length_c   1.000
_cell.angle_alpha   90.00
_cell.angle_beta   90.00
_cell.angle_gamma   90.00
#
_symmetry.space_group_name_H-M   'P 1'
#
loop_
_entity.id
_entity.type
_entity.pdbx_description
1 polymer ?
#
loop_
_entity_poly.entity_id
_entity_poly.type
_entity_poly.pdbx_seq_one_letter_code
_entity_poly.pdbx_strand_id
1 'polypeptide(L)'
;MAIVGIPLAWHLGLTAVAYYDAGRVGLEPPIKWAAITFCIPLFGFFIYLFERSELSYDEESDPYKGHNFNIHPSRADDAPLRSRGDDRLSPDDEDGADENSE
;
A
#
# COMPACT_ATOMS: atom_id res chain seq x y z
N MET A 1 -7.28 -1.83 26.38
CA MET A 1 -6.09 -1.41 27.16
C MET A 1 -4.89 -2.31 26.89
N ALA A 2 -4.97 -3.64 27.05
CA ALA A 2 -3.82 -4.55 26.89
C ALA A 2 -3.12 -4.50 25.50
N ILE A 3 -3.89 -4.39 24.41
CA ILE A 3 -3.38 -4.39 23.02
C ILE A 3 -2.39 -3.24 22.75
N VAL A 4 -2.59 -2.09 23.39
CA VAL A 4 -1.74 -0.90 23.21
C VAL A 4 -0.79 -0.72 24.41
N GLY A 5 -1.25 -1.05 25.62
CA GLY A 5 -0.47 -0.88 26.85
C GLY A 5 0.73 -1.80 26.95
N ILE A 6 0.61 -3.07 26.54
CA ILE A 6 1.73 -4.03 26.61
C ILE A 6 2.87 -3.61 25.66
N PRO A 7 2.61 -3.30 24.37
CA PRO A 7 3.67 -2.81 23.49
C PRO A 7 4.31 -1.51 23.96
N LEU A 8 3.52 -0.55 24.49
CA LEU A 8 4.06 0.70 25.03
C LEU A 8 4.96 0.46 26.24
N ALA A 9 4.52 -0.36 27.19
CA ALA A 9 5.32 -0.69 28.37
C ALA A 9 6.62 -1.41 27.99
N TRP A 10 6.55 -2.35 27.04
CA TRP A 10 7.72 -3.05 26.51
C TRP A 10 8.70 -2.09 25.84
N HIS A 11 8.20 -1.16 25.02
CA HIS A 11 9.02 -0.16 24.33
C HIS A 11 9.73 0.78 25.31
N LEU A 12 9.02 1.26 26.33
CA LEU A 12 9.62 2.06 27.40
C LEU A 12 10.66 1.26 28.19
N GLY A 13 10.39 -0.02 28.46
CA GLY A 13 11.34 -0.93 29.11
C GLY A 13 12.63 -1.09 28.31
N LEU A 14 12.54 -1.35 27.00
CA LEU A 14 13.70 -1.45 26.12
C LEU A 14 14.47 -0.13 26.02
N THR A 15 13.78 1.01 25.99
CA THR A 15 14.39 2.34 25.99
C THR A 15 15.22 2.56 27.26
N ALA A 16 14.68 2.17 28.42
CA ALA A 16 15.39 2.25 29.69
C ALA A 16 16.59 1.30 29.75
N VAL A 17 16.46 0.08 29.20
CA VAL A 17 17.57 -0.86 29.07
C VAL A 17 18.68 -0.28 28.19
N ALA A 18 18.34 0.30 27.03
CA ALA A 18 19.32 0.93 26.14
C ALA A 18 20.05 2.09 26.81
N TYR A 19 19.35 2.92 27.60
CA TYR A 19 19.96 3.99 28.37
C TYR A 19 20.97 3.46 29.40
N TYR A 20 20.57 2.45 30.18
CA TYR A 20 21.42 1.87 31.22
C TYR A 20 22.62 1.13 30.63
N ASP A 21 22.39 0.32 29.59
CA ASP A 21 23.44 -0.45 28.93
C ASP A 21 24.44 0.45 28.22
N ALA A 22 23.97 1.50 27.53
CA ALA A 22 24.85 2.45 26.86
C ALA A 22 25.87 3.09 27.80
N GLY A 23 25.47 3.42 29.04
CA GLY A 23 26.39 3.91 30.07
C GLY A 23 27.42 2.86 30.52
N ARG A 24 27.04 1.57 30.55
CA ARG A 24 27.94 0.47 30.95
C ARG A 24 28.93 0.07 29.88
N VAL A 25 28.52 0.10 28.61
CA VAL A 25 29.36 -0.32 27.48
C VAL A 25 30.17 0.81 26.85
N GLY A 26 30.11 2.03 27.41
CA GLY A 26 30.89 3.19 26.95
C GLY A 26 30.30 3.91 25.73
N LEU A 27 29.00 3.74 25.47
CA LEU A 27 28.27 4.40 24.40
C LEU A 27 27.81 5.79 24.85
N GLU A 28 28.72 6.75 24.90
CA GLU A 28 28.41 8.12 25.33
C GLU A 28 27.91 9.05 24.20
N PRO A 29 27.00 10.00 24.51
CA PRO A 29 26.24 10.07 25.76
C PRO A 29 25.07 9.05 25.75
N PRO A 30 24.73 8.38 26.86
CA PRO A 30 23.67 7.35 26.90
C PRO A 30 22.30 7.86 26.45
N ILE A 31 22.03 9.15 26.66
CA ILE A 31 20.78 9.81 26.25
C ILE A 31 20.56 9.80 24.74
N LYS A 32 21.63 9.85 23.93
CA LYS A 32 21.57 9.78 22.47
C LYS A 32 20.97 8.45 22.04
N TRP A 33 21.46 7.36 22.61
CA TRP A 33 21.02 6.01 22.27
C TRP A 33 19.59 5.75 22.74
N ALA A 34 19.26 6.19 23.95
CA ALA A 34 17.89 6.14 24.45
C ALA A 34 16.91 6.91 23.54
N ALA A 35 17.29 8.11 23.10
CA ALA A 35 16.46 8.91 22.19
C ALA A 35 16.28 8.22 20.83
N ILE A 36 17.34 7.65 20.26
CA ILE A 36 17.26 6.88 19.01
C ILE A 36 16.30 5.70 19.17
N THR A 37 16.49 4.86 20.20
CA THR A 37 15.63 3.70 20.48
C THR A 37 14.17 4.12 20.67
N PHE A 38 13.91 5.20 21.39
CA PHE A 38 12.56 5.69 21.63
C PHE A 38 11.87 6.19 20.36
N CYS A 39 12.58 6.97 19.52
CA CYS A 39 12.00 7.69 18.40
C CYS A 39 11.86 6.87 17.11
N ILE A 40 12.67 5.83 16.89
CA ILE A 40 12.60 4.99 15.68
C ILE A 40 11.18 4.53 15.33
N PRO A 41 10.39 3.93 16.25
CA PRO A 41 9.05 3.47 15.88
C PRO A 41 8.09 4.62 15.55
N LEU A 42 8.33 5.84 16.05
CA LEU A 42 7.54 7.01 15.68
C LEU A 42 7.74 7.34 14.20
N PHE A 43 8.97 7.28 13.69
CA PHE A 43 9.23 7.48 12.27
C PHE A 43 8.51 6.45 11.40
N GLY A 44 8.57 5.16 11.77
CA GLY A 44 7.82 4.12 11.06
C GLY A 44 6.31 4.37 11.08
N PHE A 45 5.78 4.83 12.22
CA PHE A 45 4.37 5.20 12.34
C PHE A 45 4.01 6.41 11.48
N PHE A 46 4.83 7.46 11.44
CA PHE A 46 4.60 8.61 10.57
C PHE A 46 4.65 8.25 9.10
N ILE A 47 5.61 7.42 8.67
CA ILE A 47 5.66 6.91 7.28
C ILE A 47 4.35 6.22 6.93
N TYR A 48 3.83 5.35 7.80
CA TYR A 48 2.53 4.72 7.59
C TYR A 48 1.39 5.74 7.46
N LEU A 49 1.38 6.80 8.27
CA LEU A 49 0.37 7.86 8.18
C LEU A 49 0.46 8.64 6.86
N PHE A 50 1.68 8.99 6.41
CA PHE A 50 1.91 9.67 5.14
C PHE A 50 1.46 8.78 3.96
N GLU A 51 1.93 7.55 3.91
CA GLU A 51 1.53 6.57 2.87
C GLU A 51 0.02 6.37 2.85
N ARG A 52 -0.61 6.24 4.03
CA ARG A 52 -2.07 6.11 4.14
C ARG A 52 -2.78 7.36 3.63
N SER A 53 -2.23 8.56 3.84
CA SER A 53 -2.83 9.80 3.37
C SER A 53 -2.76 9.96 1.84
N GLU A 54 -1.77 9.34 1.19
CA GLU A 54 -1.64 9.32 -0.27
C GLU A 54 -2.59 8.31 -0.93
N LEU A 55 -3.16 7.37 -0.16
CA LEU A 55 -4.02 6.31 -0.69
C LEU A 55 -5.46 6.75 -0.99
N SER A 56 -5.80 8.04 -0.84
CA SER A 56 -7.14 8.54 -1.15
C SER A 56 -7.29 8.76 -2.66
N TYR A 57 -7.51 7.68 -3.40
CA TYR A 57 -8.04 7.76 -4.76
C TYR A 57 -9.50 8.20 -4.69
N ASP A 58 -9.78 9.39 -5.24
CA ASP A 58 -11.14 9.90 -5.39
C ASP A 58 -11.60 9.63 -6.83
N GLU A 59 -12.34 8.53 -6.98
CA GLU A 59 -12.94 8.14 -8.24
C GLU A 59 -13.81 9.23 -8.86
N GLU A 60 -14.58 10.00 -8.08
CA GLU A 60 -15.49 11.02 -8.64
C GLU A 60 -14.72 12.20 -9.23
N SER A 61 -13.51 12.43 -8.75
CA SER A 61 -12.61 13.46 -9.27
C SER A 61 -11.71 12.99 -10.42
N ASP A 62 -11.67 11.68 -10.71
CA ASP A 62 -10.75 11.11 -11.70
C ASP A 62 -11.29 11.30 -13.14
N PRO A 63 -10.67 12.17 -13.97
CA PRO A 63 -11.10 12.39 -15.36
C PRO A 63 -10.88 11.17 -16.28
N TYR A 64 -10.17 10.15 -15.81
CA TYR A 64 -9.92 8.91 -16.53
C TYR A 64 -10.73 7.72 -15.96
N LYS A 65 -11.64 7.95 -15.00
CA LYS A 65 -12.51 6.90 -14.45
C LYS A 65 -13.27 6.17 -15.55
N GLY A 66 -13.03 4.87 -15.70
CA GLY A 66 -13.75 4.01 -16.64
C GLY A 66 -13.39 4.18 -18.13
N HIS A 67 -12.39 4.99 -18.47
CA HIS A 67 -11.89 5.06 -19.85
C HIS A 67 -10.74 4.08 -20.07
N ASN A 68 -10.92 3.18 -21.04
CA ASN A 68 -9.80 2.49 -21.66
C ASN A 68 -8.95 3.57 -22.35
N PHE A 69 -7.65 3.62 -22.02
CA PHE A 69 -6.70 4.63 -22.49
C PHE A 69 -6.88 4.96 -23.97
N ASN A 70 -6.70 6.23 -24.35
CA ASN A 70 -6.65 6.63 -25.76
C ASN A 70 -5.38 6.08 -26.39
N ILE A 71 -5.44 4.82 -26.84
CA ILE A 71 -4.33 4.19 -27.55
C ILE A 71 -4.29 4.81 -28.94
N HIS A 72 -3.15 5.41 -29.29
CA HIS A 72 -2.94 5.94 -30.63
C HIS A 72 -3.19 4.82 -31.65
N PRO A 73 -3.90 5.06 -32.78
CA PRO A 73 -4.30 4.00 -33.71
C PRO A 73 -3.13 3.15 -34.23
N SER A 74 -1.91 3.70 -34.30
CA SER A 74 -0.71 2.95 -34.65
C SER A 74 -0.19 1.96 -33.58
N ARG A 75 -0.78 1.95 -32.39
CA ARG A 75 -0.41 1.12 -31.22
C ARG A 75 -1.61 0.39 -30.62
N ALA A 76 -2.79 0.49 -31.24
CA ALA A 76 -4.01 -0.18 -30.75
C ALA A 76 -3.82 -1.71 -30.68
N ASP A 77 -3.02 -2.26 -31.58
CA ASP A 77 -2.70 -3.70 -31.64
C ASP A 77 -1.63 -4.14 -30.60
N ASP A 78 -0.93 -3.20 -29.95
CA ASP A 78 0.15 -3.51 -28.98
C ASP A 78 -0.35 -3.67 -27.53
N ALA A 79 -1.65 -3.49 -27.27
CA ALA A 79 -2.22 -3.49 -25.92
C ALA A 79 -3.10 -4.72 -25.62
N PRO A 80 -2.53 -5.91 -25.33
CA PRO A 80 -3.29 -7.04 -24.83
C PRO A 80 -3.35 -6.96 -23.29
N LEU A 81 -3.91 -5.90 -22.73
CA LEU A 81 -4.15 -5.83 -21.30
C LEU A 81 -5.64 -5.89 -21.05
N ARG A 82 -6.16 -7.11 -20.87
CA ARG A 82 -7.48 -7.32 -20.26
C ARG A 82 -7.47 -6.68 -18.89
N SER A 83 -8.32 -5.69 -18.69
CA SER A 83 -8.55 -5.13 -17.37
C SER A 83 -9.15 -6.20 -16.47
N ARG A 84 -8.67 -6.32 -15.23
CA ARG A 84 -9.11 -7.36 -14.28
C ARG A 84 -10.53 -7.03 -13.82
N GLY A 85 -11.51 -7.48 -14.60
CA GLY A 85 -12.95 -7.26 -14.37
C GLY A 85 -13.79 -7.06 -15.65
N ASP A 86 -13.23 -7.31 -16.85
CA ASP A 86 -13.98 -7.18 -18.11
C ASP A 86 -14.82 -8.45 -18.40
N ASP A 87 -16.14 -8.36 -18.17
CA ASP A 87 -17.13 -9.43 -18.38
C ASP A 87 -17.73 -9.45 -19.81
N ARG A 88 -16.99 -8.97 -20.81
CA ARG A 88 -17.45 -8.98 -22.20
C ARG A 88 -17.25 -10.36 -22.83
N LEU A 89 -18.35 -10.93 -23.35
CA LEU A 89 -18.37 -12.14 -24.18
C LEU A 89 -17.41 -11.97 -25.38
N SER A 90 -16.59 -12.99 -25.62
CA SER A 90 -15.69 -13.03 -26.78
C SER A 90 -16.50 -12.98 -28.08
N PRO A 91 -15.97 -12.38 -29.17
CA PRO A 91 -16.69 -12.28 -30.45
C PRO A 91 -16.80 -13.59 -31.23
N ASP A 92 -16.53 -14.74 -30.62
CA ASP A 92 -16.39 -16.04 -31.31
C ASP A 92 -17.58 -16.99 -31.07
N ASP A 93 -18.65 -16.53 -30.41
CA ASP A 93 -19.81 -17.36 -30.06
C ASP A 93 -21.08 -17.03 -30.88
N GLU A 94 -20.98 -16.40 -32.05
CA GLU A 94 -22.09 -16.27 -33.00
C GLU A 94 -21.80 -17.03 -34.31
N ASP A 95 -21.74 -18.36 -34.22
CA ASP A 95 -21.91 -19.23 -35.40
C ASP A 95 -22.59 -20.55 -34.98
N GLY A 96 -23.91 -20.61 -35.14
CA GLY A 96 -24.64 -21.89 -35.22
C GLY A 96 -25.99 -21.97 -34.49
N ALA A 97 -27.07 -21.79 -35.26
CA ALA A 97 -28.47 -22.26 -35.10
C ALA A 97 -29.43 -21.10 -35.43
N ASP A 98 -30.41 -21.19 -36.33
CA ASP A 98 -31.18 -22.34 -36.75
C ASP A 98 -31.88 -22.02 -38.09
N GLU A 99 -32.12 -23.06 -38.88
CA GLU A 99 -32.87 -23.03 -40.14
C GLU A 99 -34.31 -22.57 -39.89
N ASN A 100 -34.86 -21.69 -40.76
CA ASN A 100 -36.29 -21.41 -40.76
C ASN A 100 -36.90 -21.65 -42.16
N SER A 101 -37.83 -22.61 -42.14
CA SER A 101 -38.77 -23.10 -43.15
C SER A 101 -39.46 -22.04 -44.02
N GLU A 102 -39.58 -22.31 -45.32
CA GLU A 102 -40.87 -22.36 -46.07
C GLU A 102 -40.71 -23.05 -47.44
#